data_AF-A0A536Z8J3-F1
#
_entry.id   AF-A0A536Z8J3-F1
#
_cell.length_a   1.000
_cell.length_b   1.000
_cell.length_c   1.000
_cell.angle_alpha   90.00
_cell.angle_beta   90.00
_cell.angle_gamma   90.00
#
_symmetry.space_group_name_H-M   'P 1'
#
loop_
_entity.id
_entity.type
_entity.pdbx_description
1 polymer ?
#
loop_
_entity_poly.entity_id
_entity_poly.type
_entity_poly.pdbx_seq_one_letter_code
_entity_poly.pdbx_strand_id
1 'polypeptide(L)'
;MASEFELIDRFFRRPAHHAVLGVGDDAALVAPTAGCELAVSVDMMVAGTHFLADVDPEALGHKALAVNLSDMAAMGARPRWALLAGALPRADLAWLEAFSRGFFALADMFEVDLVGGDTTKGPLNLCVTILGEAPAGQALRRSGAKVGDAIYVSGRLGDAALALAHHRGRTVLA
;
A
#
# COMPACT_ATOMS: atom_id res chain seq x y z
N MET A 1 24.35 -2.85 -14.63
CA MET A 1 22.93 -2.84 -14.23
C MET A 1 22.90 -3.24 -12.77
N ALA A 2 22.15 -2.53 -11.93
CA ALA A 2 22.00 -2.94 -10.55
C ALA A 2 21.29 -4.31 -10.50
N SER A 3 21.75 -5.21 -9.63
CA SER A 3 21.04 -6.47 -9.37
C SER A 3 19.75 -6.20 -8.61
N GLU A 4 18.81 -7.15 -8.63
CA GLU A 4 17.58 -7.06 -7.82
C GLU A 4 17.89 -6.83 -6.33
N PHE A 5 18.83 -7.60 -5.78
CA PHE A 5 19.26 -7.46 -4.38
C PHE A 5 19.81 -6.07 -4.06
N GLU A 6 20.56 -5.45 -4.98
CA GLU A 6 21.07 -4.09 -4.79
C GLU A 6 19.94 -3.05 -4.77
N LEU A 7 18.87 -3.24 -5.56
CA LEU A 7 17.70 -2.37 -5.53
C LEU A 7 16.91 -2.53 -4.23
N ILE A 8 16.72 -3.77 -3.78
CA ILE A 8 16.04 -4.08 -2.51
C ILE A 8 16.81 -3.46 -1.35
N ASP A 9 18.10 -3.72 -1.24
CA ASP A 9 18.93 -3.21 -0.14
C ASP A 9 18.99 -1.68 -0.10
N ARG A 10 19.01 -1.03 -1.27
CA ARG A 10 19.08 0.43 -1.36
C ARG A 10 17.75 1.12 -1.10
N PHE A 11 16.64 0.59 -1.61
CA PHE A 11 15.37 1.31 -1.67
C PHE A 11 14.25 0.73 -0.84
N PHE A 12 14.35 -0.53 -0.38
CA PHE A 12 13.24 -1.22 0.28
C PHE A 12 13.62 -1.90 1.60
N ARG A 13 14.90 -2.15 1.87
CA ARG A 13 15.35 -2.68 3.17
C ARG A 13 15.34 -1.59 4.23
N ARG A 14 14.54 -1.79 5.28
CA ARG A 14 14.55 -0.98 6.52
C ARG A 14 14.53 -1.87 7.75
N PRO A 15 14.95 -1.38 8.92
CA PRO A 15 14.77 -2.11 10.18
C PRO A 15 13.29 -2.43 10.40
N ALA A 16 12.98 -3.69 10.71
CA ALA A 16 11.66 -4.06 11.18
C ALA A 16 11.52 -3.72 12.66
N HIS A 17 10.40 -3.10 13.04
CA HIS A 17 10.08 -2.75 14.42
C HIS A 17 9.08 -3.74 15.05
N HIS A 18 8.24 -4.33 14.21
CA HIS A 18 7.09 -5.14 14.58
C HIS A 18 7.18 -6.58 14.04
N ALA A 19 8.05 -6.85 13.08
CA ALA A 19 8.31 -8.21 12.59
C ALA A 19 9.42 -8.91 13.38
N VAL A 20 9.33 -10.23 13.48
CA VAL A 20 10.39 -11.09 14.03
C VAL A 20 11.55 -11.18 13.03
N LEU A 21 11.24 -11.23 11.73
CA LEU A 21 12.19 -11.21 10.62
C LEU A 21 11.60 -10.37 9.49
N GLY A 22 12.31 -9.33 9.07
CA GLY A 22 11.93 -8.45 7.96
C GLY A 22 12.71 -8.76 6.67
N VAL A 23 12.87 -7.74 5.82
CA VAL A 23 13.57 -7.88 4.52
C VAL A 23 15.02 -8.33 4.71
N GLY A 24 15.42 -9.36 3.97
CA GLY A 24 16.80 -9.84 3.91
C GLY A 24 16.99 -11.35 4.03
N ASP A 25 15.90 -12.11 4.08
CA ASP A 25 15.86 -13.57 4.11
C ASP A 25 14.76 -14.09 3.15
N ASP A 26 14.59 -15.40 3.03
CA ASP A 26 13.63 -16.02 2.09
C ASP A 26 12.15 -15.75 2.45
N ALA A 27 11.88 -15.40 3.70
CA ALA A 27 10.53 -15.07 4.16
C ALA A 27 10.55 -14.08 5.34
N ALA A 28 9.49 -13.27 5.42
CA ALA A 28 9.19 -12.52 6.64
C ALA A 28 8.63 -13.45 7.72
N LEU A 29 9.01 -13.22 8.98
CA LEU A 29 8.38 -13.84 10.14
C LEU A 29 7.64 -12.76 10.93
N VAL A 30 6.33 -12.92 11.06
CA VAL A 30 5.46 -12.01 11.83
C VAL A 30 4.74 -12.77 12.92
N ALA A 31 4.57 -12.14 14.07
CA ALA A 31 3.88 -12.72 15.21
C ALA A 31 2.71 -11.79 15.59
N PRO A 32 1.46 -12.20 15.34
CA PRO A 32 0.32 -11.40 15.75
C PRO A 32 0.24 -11.22 17.27
N THR A 33 -0.24 -10.07 17.73
CA THR A 33 -0.54 -9.82 19.13
C THR A 33 -1.48 -10.89 19.67
N ALA A 34 -1.18 -11.48 20.83
CA ALA A 34 -2.02 -12.51 21.44
C ALA A 34 -3.47 -12.01 21.61
N GLY A 35 -4.45 -12.82 21.18
CA GLY A 35 -5.86 -12.47 21.20
C GLY A 35 -6.35 -11.64 20.00
N CYS A 36 -5.48 -11.34 19.03
CA CYS A 36 -5.86 -10.73 17.76
C CYS A 36 -5.99 -11.76 16.64
N GLU A 37 -6.84 -11.42 15.67
CA GLU A 37 -6.89 -12.03 14.34
C GLU A 37 -6.06 -11.17 13.37
N LEU A 38 -5.50 -11.83 12.36
CA LEU A 38 -4.77 -11.18 11.28
C LEU A 38 -5.73 -10.86 10.14
N ALA A 39 -5.93 -9.57 9.88
CA ALA A 39 -6.58 -9.08 8.67
C ALA A 39 -5.53 -8.99 7.56
N VAL A 40 -5.86 -9.52 6.39
CA VAL A 40 -4.98 -9.49 5.21
C VAL A 40 -5.77 -8.92 4.04
N SER A 41 -5.20 -7.91 3.38
CA SER A 41 -5.69 -7.40 2.10
C SER A 41 -4.56 -7.36 1.09
N VAL A 42 -4.92 -7.43 -0.18
CA VAL A 42 -3.99 -7.30 -1.30
C VAL A 42 -4.63 -6.44 -2.37
N ASP A 43 -3.89 -5.47 -2.89
CA ASP A 43 -4.34 -4.64 -3.99
C ASP A 43 -3.27 -4.51 -5.07
N MET A 44 -3.71 -4.53 -6.32
CA MET A 44 -2.84 -4.46 -7.49
C MET A 44 -3.13 -3.17 -8.27
N MET A 45 -2.09 -2.36 -8.45
CA MET A 45 -2.13 -1.18 -9.28
C MET A 45 -1.34 -1.41 -10.57
N VAL A 46 -1.98 -1.10 -11.69
CA VAL A 46 -1.44 -1.29 -13.04
C VAL A 46 -1.40 0.06 -13.75
N ALA A 47 -0.24 0.41 -14.32
CA ALA A 47 -0.08 1.65 -15.07
C ALA A 47 -1.09 1.73 -16.24
N GLY A 48 -1.67 2.92 -16.44
CA GLY A 48 -2.72 3.16 -17.43
C GLY A 48 -4.12 2.70 -17.02
N THR A 49 -4.24 1.90 -15.96
CA THR A 49 -5.54 1.45 -15.41
C THR A 49 -5.84 2.15 -14.09
N HIS A 50 -4.94 2.00 -13.10
CA HIS A 50 -5.13 2.48 -11.73
C HIS A 50 -4.43 3.83 -11.47
N PHE A 51 -3.44 4.17 -12.28
CA PHE A 51 -2.70 5.43 -12.26
C PHE A 51 -2.17 5.76 -13.65
N LEU A 52 -1.82 7.02 -13.87
CA LEU A 52 -1.31 7.51 -15.16
C LEU A 52 0.16 7.12 -15.34
N ALA A 53 0.60 6.89 -16.57
CA ALA A 53 1.98 6.45 -16.84
C ALA A 53 3.04 7.51 -16.47
N ASP A 54 2.65 8.78 -16.45
CA ASP A 54 3.46 9.95 -16.10
C ASP A 54 3.21 10.45 -14.67
N VAL A 55 2.56 9.63 -13.82
CA VAL A 55 2.34 9.98 -12.41
C VAL A 55 3.68 10.24 -11.71
N ASP A 56 3.67 11.23 -10.82
CA ASP A 56 4.78 11.47 -9.89
C ASP A 56 5.07 10.18 -9.08
N PRO A 57 6.29 9.61 -9.15
CA PRO A 57 6.63 8.38 -8.45
C PRO A 57 6.45 8.47 -6.93
N GLU A 58 6.69 9.64 -6.32
CA GLU A 58 6.52 9.83 -4.88
C GLU A 58 5.04 9.77 -4.48
N ALA A 59 4.18 10.49 -5.21
CA ALA A 59 2.74 10.38 -5.04
C ALA A 59 2.21 8.96 -5.31
N LEU A 60 2.81 8.23 -6.25
CA LEU A 60 2.47 6.83 -6.52
C LEU A 60 2.89 5.92 -5.36
N GLY A 61 4.06 6.12 -4.77
CA GLY A 61 4.52 5.39 -3.58
C GLY A 61 3.56 5.58 -2.40
N HIS A 62 3.15 6.83 -2.14
CA HIS A 62 2.13 7.13 -1.14
C HIS A 62 0.83 6.39 -1.46
N LYS A 63 0.32 6.53 -2.69
CA LYS A 63 -0.95 5.90 -3.10
C LYS A 63 -0.92 4.38 -2.98
N ALA A 64 0.20 3.74 -3.33
CA ALA A 64 0.36 2.28 -3.27
C ALA A 64 0.09 1.71 -1.89
N LEU A 65 0.58 2.39 -0.84
CA LEU A 65 0.30 1.98 0.52
C LEU A 65 -1.07 2.51 1.01
N ALA A 66 -1.45 3.73 0.64
CA ALA A 66 -2.69 4.36 1.12
C ALA A 66 -3.96 3.57 0.80
N VAL A 67 -4.06 2.97 -0.40
CA VAL A 67 -5.23 2.17 -0.78
C VAL A 67 -5.36 0.92 0.10
N ASN A 68 -4.24 0.31 0.47
CA ASN A 68 -4.17 -0.86 1.34
C ASN A 68 -4.44 -0.50 2.81
N LEU A 69 -3.92 0.63 3.29
CA LEU A 69 -4.25 1.17 4.61
C LEU A 69 -5.75 1.44 4.75
N SER A 70 -6.40 1.90 3.68
CA SER A 70 -7.84 2.12 3.67
C SER A 70 -8.63 0.82 3.90
N ASP A 71 -8.16 -0.32 3.39
CA ASP A 71 -8.79 -1.62 3.64
C ASP A 71 -8.67 -2.02 5.12
N MET A 72 -7.51 -1.81 5.73
CA MET A 72 -7.31 -2.07 7.17
C MET A 72 -8.24 -1.19 8.01
N ALA A 73 -8.35 0.10 7.68
CA ALA A 73 -9.25 1.03 8.33
C ALA A 73 -10.73 0.58 8.20
N ALA A 74 -11.15 0.10 7.02
CA ALA A 74 -12.51 -0.38 6.78
C ALA A 74 -12.85 -1.64 7.59
N MET A 75 -11.85 -2.45 7.95
CA MET A 75 -11.98 -3.63 8.80
C MET A 75 -11.80 -3.30 10.29
N GLY A 76 -11.49 -2.06 10.66
CA GLY A 76 -11.13 -1.69 12.03
C GLY A 76 -9.83 -2.34 12.51
N ALA A 77 -8.97 -2.74 11.58
CA ALA A 77 -7.68 -3.38 11.87
C ALA A 77 -6.57 -2.34 11.97
N ARG A 78 -5.66 -2.50 12.93
CA ARG A 78 -4.42 -1.72 13.02
C ARG A 78 -3.41 -2.30 12.02
N PRO A 79 -2.97 -1.56 11.00
CA PRO A 79 -1.95 -2.04 10.07
C PRO A 79 -0.61 -2.25 10.81
N ARG A 80 0.15 -3.27 10.41
CA ARG A 80 1.44 -3.62 11.06
C ARG A 80 2.54 -3.94 10.06
N TRP A 81 2.20 -4.66 8.99
CA TRP A 81 3.17 -5.14 8.02
C TRP A 81 2.66 -4.99 6.60
N ALA A 82 3.57 -4.84 5.65
CA ALA A 82 3.29 -4.85 4.23
C ALA A 82 4.33 -5.68 3.48
N LEU A 83 3.93 -6.23 2.34
CA LEU A 83 4.80 -6.77 1.31
C LEU A 83 4.59 -5.99 0.02
N LEU A 84 5.65 -5.78 -0.75
CA LEU A 84 5.59 -5.09 -2.04
C LEU A 84 6.17 -5.98 -3.15
N ALA A 85 5.31 -6.46 -4.04
CA ALA A 85 5.73 -7.06 -5.30
C ALA A 85 5.59 -6.04 -6.43
N GLY A 86 6.65 -5.80 -7.19
CA GLY A 86 6.68 -4.80 -8.24
C GLY A 86 7.31 -5.33 -9.53
N ALA A 87 6.65 -5.12 -10.66
CA ALA A 87 7.28 -5.25 -11.96
C ALA A 87 7.62 -3.86 -12.51
N LEU A 88 8.88 -3.67 -12.89
CA LEU A 88 9.41 -2.40 -13.40
C LEU A 88 9.88 -2.56 -14.84
N PRO A 89 9.56 -1.62 -15.76
CA PRO A 89 10.02 -1.71 -17.15
C PRO A 89 11.55 -1.67 -17.27
N ARG A 90 12.18 -0.93 -16.36
CA ARG A 90 13.62 -0.75 -16.21
C ARG A 90 13.96 -0.39 -14.77
N ALA A 91 15.17 -0.71 -14.33
CA ALA A 91 15.71 -0.27 -13.04
C ALA A 91 16.13 1.22 -13.14
N ASP A 92 15.19 2.12 -12.85
CA ASP A 92 15.43 3.57 -12.79
C ASP A 92 15.60 4.00 -11.33
N LEU A 93 16.84 4.37 -10.96
CA LEU A 93 17.21 4.68 -9.58
C LEU A 93 16.50 5.94 -9.05
N ALA A 94 16.31 6.96 -9.89
CA ALA A 94 15.64 8.19 -9.47
C ALA A 94 14.15 7.96 -9.24
N TRP A 95 13.54 7.12 -10.10
CA TRP A 95 12.16 6.69 -9.92
C TRP A 95 11.99 5.88 -8.62
N LEU A 96 12.87 4.91 -8.37
CA LEU A 96 12.84 4.07 -7.16
C LEU A 96 13.04 4.88 -5.89
N GLU A 97 13.96 5.86 -5.91
CA GLU A 97 14.20 6.76 -4.78
C GLU A 97 12.98 7.64 -4.45
N ALA A 98 12.33 8.19 -5.47
CA ALA A 98 11.12 8.98 -5.27
C ALA A 98 9.95 8.11 -4.81
N PHE A 99 9.75 6.94 -5.43
CA PHE A 99 8.72 5.99 -5.05
C PHE A 99 8.87 5.51 -3.60
N SER A 100 10.06 5.04 -3.22
CA SER A 100 10.29 4.53 -1.87
C SER A 100 10.16 5.62 -0.82
N ARG A 101 10.56 6.87 -1.11
CA ARG A 101 10.34 8.02 -0.23
C ARG A 101 8.85 8.22 0.08
N GLY A 102 8.00 8.25 -0.95
CA GLY A 102 6.56 8.42 -0.76
C GLY A 102 5.89 7.25 -0.02
N PHE A 103 6.31 6.02 -0.35
CA PHE A 103 5.83 4.82 0.32
C PHE A 103 6.20 4.83 1.81
N PHE A 104 7.47 5.09 2.12
CA PHE A 104 7.98 5.03 3.49
C PHE A 104 7.57 6.21 4.35
N ALA A 105 7.38 7.40 3.79
CA ALA A 105 6.82 8.52 4.54
C ALA A 105 5.42 8.17 5.09
N LEU A 106 4.62 7.44 4.32
CA LEU A 106 3.31 6.97 4.77
C LEU A 106 3.43 5.76 5.71
N ALA A 107 4.33 4.82 5.42
CA ALA A 107 4.57 3.67 6.27
C ALA A 107 4.99 4.09 7.69
N ASP A 108 5.88 5.09 7.81
CA ASP A 108 6.34 5.63 9.08
C ASP A 108 5.21 6.30 9.86
N MET A 109 4.32 7.02 9.17
CA MET A 109 3.16 7.68 9.79
C MET A 109 2.17 6.68 10.39
N PHE A 110 2.03 5.50 9.78
CA PHE A 110 1.10 4.45 10.22
C PHE A 110 1.80 3.29 10.93
N GLU A 111 3.11 3.41 11.22
CA GLU A 111 3.92 2.39 11.89
C GLU A 111 3.87 1.01 11.19
N VAL A 112 3.93 1.01 9.86
CA VAL A 112 3.89 -0.21 9.04
C VAL A 112 5.28 -0.60 8.58
N ASP A 113 5.69 -1.82 8.91
CA ASP A 113 6.96 -2.37 8.41
C ASP A 113 6.77 -2.93 6.99
N LEU A 114 7.61 -2.53 6.04
CA LEU A 114 7.78 -3.29 4.79
C LEU A 114 8.67 -4.51 5.11
N VAL A 115 8.08 -5.70 5.15
CA VAL A 115 8.77 -6.92 5.64
C VAL A 115 9.24 -7.85 4.53
N GLY A 116 8.79 -7.65 3.30
CA GLY A 116 9.14 -8.51 2.18
C GLY A 116 8.63 -7.98 0.86
N GLY A 117 8.92 -8.71 -0.22
CA GLY A 117 8.56 -8.29 -1.55
C GLY A 117 9.25 -9.09 -2.63
N ASP A 118 8.99 -8.70 -3.87
CA ASP A 118 9.61 -9.24 -5.08
C ASP A 118 9.79 -8.11 -6.09
N THR A 119 10.94 -7.99 -6.74
CA THR A 119 11.16 -6.94 -7.74
C THR A 119 11.63 -7.54 -9.06
N THR A 120 10.75 -7.53 -10.05
CA THR A 120 11.03 -8.14 -11.34
C THR A 120 10.96 -7.15 -12.50
N LYS A 121 11.45 -7.56 -13.67
CA LYS A 121 11.33 -6.77 -14.90
C LYS A 121 10.02 -7.08 -15.61
N GLY A 122 9.23 -6.05 -15.89
CA GLY A 122 7.97 -6.21 -16.61
C GLY A 122 7.20 -4.91 -16.81
N PRO A 123 6.00 -4.94 -17.41
CA PRO A 123 5.13 -3.78 -17.50
C PRO A 123 4.84 -3.22 -16.10
N LEU A 124 4.87 -1.89 -15.94
CA LEU A 124 4.77 -1.25 -14.62
C LEU A 124 3.48 -1.66 -13.88
N ASN A 125 3.64 -2.48 -12.85
CA ASN A 125 2.58 -2.85 -11.92
C ASN A 125 3.14 -3.05 -10.52
N LEU A 126 2.32 -2.73 -9.52
CA LEU A 126 2.67 -2.74 -8.11
C LEU A 126 1.56 -3.50 -7.38
N CYS A 127 1.92 -4.54 -6.65
CA CYS A 127 1.03 -5.33 -5.83
C CYS A 127 1.49 -5.21 -4.39
N VAL A 128 0.62 -4.70 -3.53
CA VAL A 128 0.91 -4.56 -2.10
C VAL A 128 -0.01 -5.51 -1.36
N THR A 129 0.58 -6.33 -0.49
CA THR A 129 -0.16 -7.11 0.50
C THR A 129 0.01 -6.42 1.83
N ILE A 130 -1.07 -6.03 2.48
CA ILE A 130 -1.04 -5.43 3.82
C ILE A 130 -1.61 -6.40 4.85
N LEU A 131 -1.00 -6.38 6.02
CA LEU A 131 -1.39 -7.19 7.16
C LEU A 131 -1.61 -6.26 8.34
N GLY A 132 -2.75 -6.43 8.99
CA GLY A 132 -3.13 -5.71 10.19
C GLY A 132 -3.78 -6.62 11.20
N GLU A 133 -3.98 -6.10 12.40
CA GLU A 133 -4.52 -6.85 13.52
C GLU A 133 -5.84 -6.26 13.99
N ALA A 134 -6.81 -7.11 14.30
CA ALA A 134 -8.01 -6.74 15.03
C ALA A 134 -8.21 -7.71 16.19
N PRO A 135 -8.73 -7.28 17.36
CA PRO A 135 -9.10 -8.22 18.42
C PRO A 135 -10.04 -9.30 17.87
N ALA A 136 -9.86 -10.54 18.31
CA ALA A 136 -10.60 -11.67 17.76
C ALA A 136 -12.12 -11.43 17.81
N GLY A 137 -12.79 -11.59 16.65
CA GLY A 137 -14.23 -11.38 16.52
C GLY A 137 -14.70 -9.93 16.51
N GLN A 138 -13.79 -8.94 16.53
CA GLN A 138 -14.13 -7.51 16.53
C GLN A 138 -13.85 -6.80 15.20
N ALA A 139 -13.37 -7.52 14.19
CA ALA A 139 -13.20 -6.96 12.85
C ALA A 139 -14.54 -6.45 12.30
N LEU A 140 -14.54 -5.22 11.77
CA LEU A 140 -15.69 -4.64 11.10
C LEU A 140 -15.96 -5.38 9.78
N ARG A 141 -17.23 -5.69 9.51
CA ARG A 141 -17.62 -6.46 8.33
C ARG A 141 -18.72 -5.76 7.56
N ARG A 142 -18.65 -5.83 6.23
CA ARG A 142 -19.69 -5.33 5.32
C ARG A 142 -21.06 -5.98 5.55
N SER A 143 -21.09 -7.19 6.11
CA SER A 143 -22.31 -7.96 6.41
C SER A 143 -22.98 -7.59 7.74
N GLY A 144 -22.50 -6.58 8.46
CA GLY A 144 -22.98 -6.23 9.81
C GLY A 144 -24.16 -5.26 9.87
N ALA A 145 -24.54 -4.63 8.76
CA ALA A 145 -25.57 -3.60 8.73
C ALA A 145 -26.98 -4.15 9.06
N LYS A 146 -27.77 -3.36 9.77
CA LYS A 146 -29.14 -3.68 10.19
C LYS A 146 -30.12 -2.59 9.75
N VAL A 147 -31.39 -2.98 9.63
CA VAL A 147 -32.48 -2.00 9.40
C VAL A 147 -32.52 -1.02 10.57
N GLY A 148 -32.52 0.27 10.24
CA GLY A 148 -32.47 1.36 11.22
C GLY A 148 -31.08 1.95 11.44
N ASP A 149 -30.02 1.34 10.91
CA ASP A 149 -28.68 1.93 10.97
C ASP A 149 -28.60 3.20 10.10
N ALA A 150 -27.90 4.20 10.62
CA ALA A 150 -27.55 5.39 9.85
C ALA A 150 -26.31 5.13 8.97
N ILE A 151 -26.29 5.76 7.79
CA ILE A 151 -25.18 5.67 6.84
C ILE A 151 -24.33 6.93 6.96
N TYR A 152 -23.05 6.75 7.22
CA TYR A 152 -22.06 7.83 7.30
C TYR A 152 -20.99 7.66 6.24
N VAL A 153 -20.36 8.78 5.87
CA VAL A 153 -19.21 8.83 4.98
C VAL A 153 -18.15 9.72 5.64
N SER A 154 -16.89 9.29 5.62
CA SER A 154 -15.76 10.10 6.06
C SER A 154 -15.28 11.00 4.93
N GLY A 155 -14.95 12.26 5.25
CA GLY A 155 -14.36 13.20 4.31
C GLY A 155 -15.29 13.65 3.18
N ARG A 156 -14.71 13.90 2.00
CA ARG A 156 -15.42 14.39 0.80
C ARG A 156 -15.43 13.32 -0.28
N LEU A 157 -16.54 13.21 -0.99
CA LEU A 157 -16.68 12.33 -2.15
C LEU A 157 -16.56 13.11 -3.45
N GLY A 158 -15.92 12.51 -4.45
CA GLY A 158 -15.88 13.02 -5.82
C GLY A 158 -14.60 13.76 -6.21
N ASP A 159 -13.77 14.19 -5.27
CA ASP A 159 -12.56 14.99 -5.56
C ASP A 159 -11.59 14.26 -6.51
N ALA A 160 -11.29 12.98 -6.25
CA ALA A 160 -10.42 12.18 -7.12
C ALA A 160 -11.01 11.97 -8.52
N ALA A 161 -12.33 11.78 -8.62
CA ALA A 161 -13.02 11.62 -9.90
C ALA A 161 -13.04 12.93 -10.69
N LEU A 162 -13.25 14.06 -10.00
CA LEU A 162 -13.25 15.40 -10.57
C LEU A 162 -11.85 15.77 -11.09
N ALA A 163 -10.78 15.50 -10.32
CA ALA A 163 -9.41 15.71 -10.75
C ALA A 163 -9.06 14.88 -12.00
N LEU A 164 -9.48 13.61 -12.04
CA LEU A 164 -9.29 12.76 -13.22
C LEU A 164 -10.08 13.26 -14.44
N ALA A 165 -11.31 13.73 -14.24
CA ALA A 165 -12.11 14.32 -15.31
C ALA A 165 -11.45 15.58 -15.88
N HIS A 166 -10.89 16.42 -15.02
CA HIS A 166 -10.17 17.62 -15.44
C HIS A 166 -8.92 17.27 -16.24
N HIS A 167 -8.10 16.35 -15.74
CA HIS A 167 -6.91 15.87 -16.43
C HIS A 167 -7.23 15.30 -17.82
N ARG A 168 -8.39 14.65 -17.98
CA ARG A 168 -8.86 14.10 -19.27
C ARG A 168 -9.55 15.13 -20.17
N GLY A 169 -9.56 16.42 -19.80
CA GLY A 169 -10.21 17.48 -20.56
C GLY A 169 -11.74 17.37 -20.59
N ARG A 170 -12.35 16.61 -19.68
CA ARG A 170 -13.81 16.45 -19.59
C ARG A 170 -14.48 17.55 -18.76
N THR A 171 -13.70 18.30 -17.98
CA THR A 171 -14.15 19.45 -17.20
C THR A 171 -12.99 20.42 -16.94
N VAL A 172 -13.31 21.64 -16.50
CA VAL A 172 -12.33 22.65 -16.11
C VAL A 172 -12.52 22.92 -14.61
N LEU A 173 -11.46 22.79 -13.83
CA LEU A 173 -11.47 23.25 -12.44
C LEU A 173 -11.35 24.77 -12.45
N ALA A 174 -12.21 25.43 -11.67
CA ALA A 174 -12.18 26.87 -11.47
C ALA A 174 -10.98 27.29 -10.61
#